data_AF-H5XNM1-F1
#
_entry.id   AF-H5XNM1-F1
#
_cell.length_a   1.000
_cell.length_b   1.000
_cell.length_c   1.000
_cell.angle_alpha   90.00
_cell.angle_beta   90.00
_cell.angle_gamma   90.00
#
_symmetry.space_group_name_H-M   'P 1'
#
loop_
_entity.id
_entity.type
_entity.pdbx_description
1 polymer ?
#
loop_
_entity_poly.entity_id
_entity_poly.type
_entity_poly.pdbx_seq_one_letter_code
_entity_poly.pdbx_strand_id
1 'polypeptide(L)'
;MCPARDEMHGDPEAMRRFAERLAEPVTADVVADPPDPTTCHGVLPGCGVFAAADAVSTLALTAFLTETADAVATLKGAAAVAAEDYLTTDRAGAHAVAGAVLGVVAEERA
;
A
#
# COMPACT_ATOMS: atom_id res chain seq x y z
N MET A 1 32.89 0.91 12.09
CA MET A 1 32.70 1.35 10.69
C MET A 1 31.27 1.04 10.31
N CYS A 2 30.40 2.04 10.24
CA CYS A 2 29.10 1.86 9.61
C CYS A 2 29.35 1.69 8.11
N PRO A 3 28.75 0.70 7.43
CA PRO A 3 28.84 0.61 5.98
C PRO A 3 28.36 1.93 5.36
N ALA A 4 28.97 2.32 4.24
CA ALA A 4 28.43 3.41 3.43
C ALA A 4 26.96 3.09 3.16
N ARG A 5 26.06 3.98 3.56
CA ARG A 5 24.63 3.82 3.25
C ARG A 5 24.55 3.75 1.73
N ASP A 6 23.97 2.68 1.20
CA ASP A 6 23.63 2.63 -0.22
C ASP A 6 22.93 3.94 -0.56
N GLU A 7 23.43 4.65 -1.57
CA GLU A 7 22.84 5.91 -1.99
C GLU A 7 21.39 5.64 -2.37
N MET A 8 20.46 6.10 -1.54
CA MET A 8 19.04 6.04 -1.85
C MET A 8 18.75 6.97 -3.01
N HIS A 9 18.75 6.42 -4.23
CA HIS A 9 18.22 7.09 -5.41
C HIS A 9 16.70 6.92 -5.42
N GLY A 10 15.99 7.70 -4.60
CA GLY A 10 14.53 7.72 -4.59
C GLY A 10 13.98 8.63 -5.68
N ASP A 11 12.90 8.19 -6.33
CA ASP A 11 12.05 9.02 -7.19
C ASP A 11 10.72 9.27 -6.44
N PRO A 12 10.57 10.39 -5.72
CA PRO A 12 9.36 10.70 -4.95
C PRO A 12 8.13 10.87 -5.84
N GLU A 13 8.30 11.23 -7.11
CA GLU A 13 7.20 11.34 -8.05
C GLU A 13 6.73 9.95 -8.50
N ALA A 14 7.65 9.01 -8.76
CA ALA A 14 7.28 7.62 -8.99
C ALA A 14 6.55 6.98 -7.79
N MET A 15 6.97 7.29 -6.56
CA MET A 15 6.29 6.84 -5.33
C MET A 15 4.88 7.41 -5.21
N ARG A 16 4.70 8.71 -5.50
CA ARG A 16 3.37 9.33 -5.56
C ARG A 16 2.50 8.71 -6.65
N ARG A 17 3.01 8.56 -7.87
CA ARG A 17 2.27 7.92 -8.98
C ARG A 17 1.92 6.47 -8.66
N PHE A 18 2.76 5.75 -7.93
CA PHE A 18 2.45 4.41 -7.44
C PHE A 18 1.26 4.45 -6.48
N ALA A 19 1.30 5.33 -5.46
CA ALA A 19 0.21 5.50 -4.51
C ALA A 19 -1.11 5.93 -5.18
N GLU A 20 -1.04 6.84 -6.17
CA GLU A 20 -2.21 7.34 -6.91
C GLU A 20 -2.82 6.29 -7.86
N ARG A 21 -1.99 5.42 -8.48
CA ARG A 21 -2.45 4.35 -9.38
C ARG A 21 -3.01 3.13 -8.67
N LEU A 22 -2.63 2.90 -7.41
CA LEU A 22 -3.26 1.89 -6.58
C LEU A 22 -4.70 2.34 -6.29
N ALA A 23 -5.60 1.82 -7.12
CA ALA A 23 -7.04 1.94 -6.95
C ALA A 23 -7.40 1.43 -5.56
N GLU A 24 -8.31 2.13 -4.89
CA GLU A 24 -8.87 1.66 -3.64
C GLU A 24 -9.59 0.34 -3.94
N PRO A 25 -9.17 -0.77 -3.31
CA PRO A 25 -9.84 -2.04 -3.49
C PRO A 25 -11.31 -1.85 -3.09
N VAL A 26 -12.22 -2.32 -3.94
CA VAL A 26 -13.65 -2.21 -3.69
C VAL A 26 -13.96 -3.04 -2.44
N THR A 27 -14.21 -2.37 -1.31
CA THR A 27 -14.48 -3.02 -0.04
C THR A 27 -15.95 -3.38 0.07
N ALA A 28 -16.17 -4.60 0.60
CA ALA A 28 -17.38 -5.18 1.21
C ALA A 28 -18.73 -5.15 0.45
N ASP A 29 -19.12 -4.05 -0.19
CA ASP A 29 -20.46 -3.86 -0.75
C ASP A 29 -20.71 -4.68 -2.03
N VAL A 30 -19.66 -5.25 -2.61
CA VAL A 30 -19.73 -6.08 -3.84
C VAL A 30 -19.62 -7.57 -3.54
N VAL A 31 -19.32 -7.94 -2.31
CA VAL A 31 -19.34 -9.34 -1.91
C VAL A 31 -20.79 -9.70 -1.59
N ALA A 32 -21.44 -10.36 -2.54
CA ALA A 32 -22.78 -10.90 -2.34
C ALA A 32 -22.84 -11.71 -1.04
N ASP A 33 -23.95 -11.56 -0.29
CA ASP A 33 -24.22 -12.40 0.87
C ASP A 33 -24.04 -13.88 0.46
N PRO A 34 -23.33 -14.68 1.29
CA PRO A 34 -23.17 -16.08 0.98
C PRO A 34 -24.55 -16.73 0.83
N PRO A 35 -24.74 -17.63 -0.15
CA PRO A 35 -26.02 -18.27 -0.37
C PRO A 35 -26.46 -19.01 0.90
N ASP A 36 -27.72 -18.84 1.31
CA ASP A 36 -28.25 -19.52 2.49
C ASP A 36 -28.22 -21.04 2.24
N PRO A 37 -27.46 -21.81 3.04
CA PRO A 37 -27.28 -23.23 2.83
C PRO A 37 -28.58 -24.02 3.09
N THR A 38 -29.58 -23.42 3.72
CA THR A 38 -30.89 -24.03 3.97
C THR A 38 -31.82 -23.95 2.75
N THR A 39 -31.51 -23.10 1.76
CA THR A 39 -32.33 -22.88 0.55
C THR A 39 -32.01 -23.84 -0.59
N CYS A 40 -31.50 -25.05 -0.31
CA CYS A 40 -31.40 -26.06 -1.36
C CYS A 40 -32.78 -26.63 -1.71
N HIS A 41 -33.37 -26.13 -2.80
CA HIS A 41 -34.65 -26.61 -3.36
C HIS A 41 -34.54 -27.93 -4.15
N GLY A 42 -33.37 -28.59 -4.17
CA GLY A 42 -33.12 -29.79 -4.97
C GLY A 42 -33.33 -31.10 -4.18
N VAL A 43 -33.96 -32.08 -4.81
CA VAL A 43 -34.21 -33.45 -4.27
C VAL A 43 -32.95 -34.34 -4.23
N LEU A 44 -31.78 -33.78 -4.57
CA LEU A 44 -30.52 -34.50 -4.75
C LEU A 44 -29.83 -34.74 -3.39
N PRO A 45 -29.51 -36.01 -3.06
CA PRO A 45 -28.71 -36.31 -1.87
C PRO A 45 -27.37 -35.57 -1.91
N GLY A 46 -27.07 -34.79 -0.87
CA GLY A 46 -25.81 -34.07 -0.73
C GLY A 46 -25.83 -32.59 -1.12
N CYS A 47 -26.94 -32.07 -1.68
CA CYS A 47 -27.02 -30.65 -2.07
C CYS A 47 -26.72 -29.67 -0.92
N GLY A 48 -27.23 -29.94 0.29
CA GLY A 48 -26.94 -29.10 1.46
C GLY A 48 -25.46 -29.08 1.85
N VAL A 49 -24.72 -30.17 1.59
CA VAL A 49 -23.27 -30.23 1.84
C VAL A 49 -22.51 -29.36 0.84
N PHE A 50 -22.91 -29.39 -0.44
CA PHE A 50 -22.34 -28.52 -1.47
C PHE A 50 -22.65 -27.04 -1.19
N ALA A 51 -23.90 -26.71 -0.82
CA ALA A 51 -24.28 -25.34 -0.48
C ALA A 51 -23.52 -24.82 0.75
N ALA A 52 -23.32 -25.65 1.78
CA ALA A 52 -22.51 -25.28 2.94
C ALA A 52 -21.03 -25.07 2.58
N ALA A 53 -20.46 -25.94 1.75
CA ALA A 53 -19.07 -25.80 1.29
C ALA A 53 -18.86 -24.56 0.43
N ASP A 54 -19.83 -24.24 -0.43
CA ASP A 54 -19.85 -23.03 -1.26
C ASP A 54 -19.94 -21.76 -0.42
N ALA A 55 -20.83 -21.74 0.59
CA ALA A 55 -20.92 -20.64 1.54
C ALA A 55 -19.61 -20.41 2.32
N VAL A 56 -18.97 -21.49 2.79
CA VAL A 56 -17.66 -21.40 3.48
C VAL A 56 -16.58 -20.86 2.56
N SER A 57 -16.53 -21.32 1.31
CA SER A 57 -15.54 -20.88 0.32
C SER A 57 -15.74 -19.41 -0.04
N THR A 58 -17.01 -18.99 -0.18
CA THR A 58 -17.38 -17.59 -0.41
C THR A 58 -16.92 -16.71 0.74
N LEU A 59 -17.21 -17.09 1.99
CA LEU A 59 -16.75 -16.35 3.18
C LEU A 59 -15.22 -16.25 3.27
N ALA A 60 -14.50 -17.33 2.94
CA ALA A 60 -13.05 -17.32 2.94
C ALA A 60 -12.48 -16.38 1.87
N LEU A 61 -13.06 -16.38 0.66
CA LEU A 61 -12.69 -15.47 -0.40
C LEU A 61 -12.96 -14.01 0.00
N THR A 62 -14.12 -13.73 0.61
CA THR A 62 -14.46 -12.42 1.15
C THR A 62 -13.42 -11.92 2.15
N ALA A 63 -13.06 -12.76 3.12
CA ALA A 63 -12.07 -12.41 4.13
C ALA A 63 -10.71 -12.10 3.51
N PHE A 64 -10.26 -12.93 2.56
CA PHE A 64 -9.01 -12.73 1.84
C PHE A 64 -8.99 -11.43 1.03
N LEU A 65 -10.09 -11.10 0.34
CA LEU A 65 -10.20 -9.86 -0.43
C LEU A 65 -10.19 -8.63 0.48
N THR A 66 -10.86 -8.69 1.63
CA THR A 66 -10.82 -7.62 2.64
C THR A 66 -9.42 -7.44 3.23
N GLU A 67 -8.73 -8.52 3.60
CA GLU A 67 -7.35 -8.43 4.11
C GLU A 67 -6.39 -7.88 3.06
N THR A 68 -6.54 -8.29 1.80
CA THR A 68 -5.76 -7.77 0.67
C THR A 68 -6.05 -6.28 0.48
N ALA A 69 -7.29 -5.86 0.68
CA ALA A 69 -7.69 -4.46 0.57
C ALA A 69 -6.97 -3.59 1.61
N ASP A 70 -6.95 -4.02 2.86
CA ASP A 70 -6.26 -3.34 3.96
C ASP A 70 -4.74 -3.30 3.75
N ALA A 71 -4.15 -4.40 3.25
CA ALA A 71 -2.73 -4.45 2.92
C ALA A 71 -2.35 -3.46 1.80
N VAL A 72 -3.19 -3.36 0.76
CA VAL A 72 -3.03 -2.38 -0.32
C VAL A 72 -3.12 -0.95 0.20
N ALA A 73 -4.11 -0.65 1.05
CA ALA A 73 -4.24 0.67 1.67
C ALA A 73 -3.01 1.02 2.52
N THR A 74 -2.48 0.05 3.28
CA THR A 74 -1.26 0.20 4.08
C THR A 74 -0.04 0.50 3.21
N LEU A 75 0.14 -0.24 2.11
CA LEU A 75 1.24 -0.01 1.16
C LEU A 75 1.16 1.38 0.51
N LYS A 76 -0.04 1.83 0.16
CA LYS A 76 -0.27 3.18 -0.39
C LYS A 76 0.10 4.26 0.63
N GLY A 77 -0.29 4.09 1.89
CA GLY A 77 0.10 4.98 2.98
C GLY A 77 1.62 5.03 3.18
N ALA A 78 2.27 3.86 3.22
CA ALA A 78 3.72 3.76 3.36
C ALA A 78 4.47 4.45 2.20
N ALA A 79 4.00 4.30 0.96
CA ALA A 79 4.59 4.95 -0.20
C ALA A 79 4.46 6.49 -0.14
N ALA A 80 3.32 7.01 0.33
CA ALA A 80 3.12 8.44 0.51
C ALA A 80 4.05 9.01 1.59
N VAL A 81 4.17 8.33 2.73
CA VAL A 81 5.08 8.72 3.83
C VAL A 81 6.53 8.70 3.36
N ALA A 82 6.94 7.66 2.63
CA ALA A 82 8.30 7.56 2.08
C ALA A 82 8.62 8.71 1.11
N ALA A 83 7.66 9.10 0.26
CA ALA A 83 7.84 10.23 -0.65
C ALA A 83 8.03 11.56 0.10
N GLU A 84 7.26 11.78 1.17
CA GLU A 84 7.37 12.98 2.01
C GLU A 84 8.70 13.04 2.78
N ASP A 85 9.14 11.91 3.34
CA ASP A 85 10.43 11.80 4.03
C ASP A 85 11.60 12.07 3.08
N TYR A 86 11.54 11.54 1.86
CA TYR A 86 12.55 11.79 0.83
C TYR A 86 12.65 13.28 0.48
N LEU A 87 11.52 13.95 0.23
CA LEU A 87 11.49 15.39 -0.07
C LEU A 87 11.99 16.26 1.09
N THR A 88 11.69 15.86 2.32
CA THR A 88 12.15 16.59 3.52
C THR A 88 13.65 16.48 3.68
N THR A 89 14.20 15.27 3.49
CA THR A 89 15.63 15.00 3.54
C THR A 89 16.38 15.74 2.41
N ASP A 90 15.84 15.73 1.19
CA ASP A 90 16.41 16.44 0.04
C ASP A 90 16.47 17.96 0.29
N ARG A 91 15.39 18.57 0.80
CA ARG A 91 15.39 19.99 1.18
C ARG A 91 16.44 20.30 2.26
N ALA A 92 16.53 19.47 3.29
CA ALA A 92 17.52 19.66 4.35
C ALA A 92 18.96 19.57 3.79
N GLY A 93 19.21 18.62 2.90
CA GLY A 93 20.49 18.48 2.19
C GLY A 93 20.81 19.70 1.32
N ALA A 94 19.85 20.17 0.52
CA ALA A 94 20.01 21.35 -0.32
C ALA A 94 20.34 22.62 0.51
N HIS A 95 19.65 22.81 1.64
CA HIS A 95 19.95 23.92 2.56
C HIS A 95 21.35 23.81 3.17
N ALA A 96 21.79 22.61 3.55
CA ALA A 96 23.13 22.38 4.09
C ALA A 96 24.22 22.68 3.07
N VAL A 97 24.05 22.25 1.82
CA VAL A 97 24.99 22.53 0.72
C VAL A 97 25.01 24.02 0.39
N ALA A 98 23.85 24.67 0.28
CA ALA A 98 23.77 26.11 0.03
C ALA A 98 24.48 26.93 1.12
N GLY A 99 24.29 26.55 2.39
CA GLY A 99 25.00 27.15 3.52
C GLY A 99 26.52 26.96 3.46
N ALA A 100 26.98 25.75 3.09
CA ALA A 100 28.41 25.45 2.94
C ALA A 100 29.05 26.25 1.79
N VAL A 101 28.39 26.32 0.63
CA VAL A 101 28.89 27.09 -0.53
C VAL A 101 28.98 28.59 -0.21
N LEU A 102 27.97 29.15 0.46
CA LEU A 102 28.00 30.55 0.88
C LEU A 102 29.09 30.84 1.92
N GLY A 103 29.37 29.89 2.82
CA GLY A 103 30.48 29.97 3.77
C GLY A 103 31.85 29.96 3.09
N VAL A 104 32.07 29.04 2.15
CA VAL A 104 33.33 28.93 1.39
C VAL A 104 33.58 30.18 0.53
N VAL A 105 32.54 30.71 -0.12
CA VAL A 105 32.67 31.95 -0.93
C VAL A 105 32.95 33.19 -0.07
N ALA A 106 32.50 33.22 1.19
CA ALA A 106 32.83 34.30 2.12
C ALA A 106 34.28 34.21 2.61
N GLU A 107 34.81 32.99 2.77
CA GLU A 107 36.18 32.73 3.20
C GLU A 107 37.21 33.03 2.10
N GLU A 108 36.90 32.78 0.82
CA GLU A 108 37.76 33.16 -0.31
C GLU A 108 37.82 34.67 -0.59
N ARG A 109 36.93 35.47 0.00
CA ARG A 109 36.86 36.94 -0.19
C ARG A 109 37.40 37.75 0.99
N ALA A 110 37.77 37.10 2.09
CA ALA A 110 38.38 37.72 3.27
C ALA A 110 39.91 37.74 3.16
#